data_AF-A0A7I8V989-F1
#
_entry.id   AF-A0A7I8V989-F1
#
_cell.length_a   1.000
_cell.length_b   1.000
_cell.length_c   1.000
_cell.angle_alpha   90.00
_cell.angle_beta   90.00
_cell.angle_gamma   90.00
#
_symmetry.space_group_name_H-M   'P 1'
#
loop_
_entity.id
_entity.type
_entity.pdbx_description
1 polymer ?
#
loop_
_entity_poly.entity_id
_entity_poly.type
_entity_poly.pdbx_seq_one_letter_code
_entity_poly.pdbx_strand_id
1 'polypeptide(L)'
;MPTAWRDYIENSLLVTGWLKEAGIYGLTDGSCWAGTECLKTLQPLHVLRLSEAFIDSAEELLIGDKRFSCVQQERDVLLGKSTNGSGSCVICKGSKLLIISLCDNAQLGNAYSLVSRLVRYLRDRGY
;
A
#
# COMPACT_ATOMS: atom_id res chain seq x y z
N MET A 1 -10.55 18.78 -2.77
CA MET A 1 -9.22 18.50 -2.19
C MET A 1 -8.61 17.18 -2.70
N PRO A 2 -8.20 17.06 -3.99
CA PRO A 2 -7.40 15.93 -4.47
C PRO A 2 -5.88 16.17 -4.46
N THR A 3 -5.45 17.43 -4.38
CA THR A 3 -4.05 17.85 -4.53
C THR A 3 -3.18 17.39 -3.35
N ALA A 4 -3.65 17.54 -2.11
CA ALA A 4 -2.87 17.21 -0.92
C ALA A 4 -2.54 15.70 -0.78
N TRP A 5 -3.43 14.80 -1.22
CA TRP A 5 -3.16 13.36 -1.16
C TRP A 5 -2.14 12.91 -2.20
N ARG A 6 -2.16 13.54 -3.38
CA ARG A 6 -1.17 13.32 -4.42
C ARG A 6 0.22 13.78 -3.97
N ASP A 7 0.32 14.89 -3.24
CA ASP A 7 1.59 15.39 -2.71
C ASP A 7 2.28 14.37 -1.78
N TYR A 8 1.52 13.61 -0.97
CA TYR A 8 2.11 12.55 -0.16
C TYR A 8 2.70 11.42 -1.01
N ILE A 9 2.06 11.09 -2.14
CA ILE A 9 2.58 10.08 -3.05
C ILE A 9 3.84 10.58 -3.74
N GLU A 10 3.77 11.74 -4.39
CA GLU A 10 4.87 12.25 -5.22
C GLU A 10 6.05 12.72 -4.36
N ASN A 11 5.79 13.52 -3.31
CA ASN A 11 6.84 14.17 -2.53
C ASN A 11 7.31 13.38 -1.30
N SER A 12 6.58 12.35 -0.86
CA SER A 12 6.99 11.53 0.30
C SER A 12 7.33 10.09 -0.05
N LEU A 13 6.56 9.46 -0.95
CA LEU A 13 6.75 8.05 -1.28
C LEU A 13 7.68 7.86 -2.49
N LEU A 14 7.36 8.47 -3.62
CA LEU A 14 8.07 8.23 -4.89
C LEU A 14 9.40 8.98 -5.00
N VAL A 15 9.55 10.14 -4.33
CA VAL A 15 10.78 10.96 -4.37
C VAL A 15 12.06 10.19 -4.02
N THR A 16 11.94 9.12 -3.23
CA THR A 16 13.06 8.28 -2.79
C THR A 16 13.63 7.37 -3.89
N GLY A 17 12.85 7.08 -4.93
CA GLY A 17 13.17 6.08 -5.94
C GLY A 17 13.10 4.63 -5.47
N TRP A 18 12.75 4.37 -4.20
CA TRP A 18 12.61 3.01 -3.66
C TRP A 18 11.27 2.38 -4.02
N LEU A 19 10.23 3.21 -4.13
CA LEU A 19 8.88 2.82 -4.53
C LEU A 19 8.68 3.15 -6.01
N LYS A 20 8.10 2.21 -6.75
CA LYS A 20 7.72 2.40 -8.16
C LYS A 20 6.29 2.86 -8.32
N GLU A 21 5.40 2.33 -7.49
CA GLU A 21 3.98 2.65 -7.49
C GLU A 21 3.51 2.82 -6.05
N ALA A 22 2.59 3.76 -5.83
CA ALA A 22 1.92 3.91 -4.55
C ALA A 22 0.50 4.44 -4.72
N GLY A 23 -0.37 4.10 -3.77
CA GLY A 23 -1.76 4.53 -3.71
C GLY A 23 -2.25 4.64 -2.26
N ILE A 24 -3.13 5.61 -2.03
CA ILE A 24 -3.80 5.89 -0.76
C ILE A 24 -5.29 5.69 -1.00
N TYR A 25 -5.92 4.89 -0.14
CA TYR A 25 -7.32 4.50 -0.27
C TYR A 25 -8.06 4.68 1.06
N GLY A 26 -9.37 4.94 0.99
CA GLY A 26 -10.25 4.87 2.14
C GLY A 26 -10.41 3.44 2.63
N LEU A 27 -10.25 3.23 3.93
CA LEU A 27 -10.33 1.90 4.55
C LEU A 27 -11.75 1.33 4.54
N THR A 28 -12.77 2.20 4.66
CA THR A 28 -14.18 1.78 4.82
C THR A 28 -14.86 1.47 3.49
N ASP A 29 -14.53 2.21 2.44
CA ASP A 29 -15.20 2.17 1.14
C ASP A 29 -14.28 1.70 0.00
N GLY A 30 -12.98 1.55 0.26
CA GLY A 30 -11.97 1.21 -0.74
C GLY A 30 -11.74 2.32 -1.77
N SER A 31 -12.25 3.53 -1.55
CA SER A 31 -12.16 4.61 -2.54
C SER A 31 -10.72 5.09 -2.72
N CYS A 32 -10.29 5.29 -3.97
CA CYS A 32 -8.95 5.82 -4.23
C CYS A 32 -8.92 7.33 -3.95
N TRP A 33 -8.09 7.75 -2.98
CA TRP A 33 -7.88 9.16 -2.67
C TRP A 33 -6.73 9.75 -3.50
N ALA A 34 -5.68 8.96 -3.70
CA ALA A 34 -4.59 9.26 -4.64
C ALA A 34 -3.88 7.97 -5.06
N GLY A 35 -3.26 7.94 -6.25
CA GLY A 35 -2.51 6.79 -6.72
C GLY A 35 -1.73 7.08 -8.00
N THR A 36 -0.66 6.32 -8.23
CA THR A 36 0.00 6.20 -9.54
C THR A 36 -0.94 5.52 -10.54
N GLU A 37 -0.70 5.63 -11.85
CA GLU A 37 -1.66 5.16 -12.89
C GLU A 37 -2.17 3.73 -12.65
N CYS A 38 -1.27 2.78 -12.37
CA CYS A 38 -1.63 1.39 -12.13
C CYS A 38 -2.46 1.15 -10.85
N LEU A 39 -2.26 1.99 -9.83
CA LEU A 39 -2.94 1.85 -8.54
C LEU A 39 -4.21 2.71 -8.47
N LYS A 40 -4.29 3.80 -9.24
CA LYS A 40 -5.45 4.68 -9.31
C LYS A 40 -6.68 3.99 -9.91
N THR A 41 -6.47 2.99 -10.76
CA THR A 41 -7.54 2.21 -11.40
C THR A 41 -7.94 0.96 -10.63
N LEU A 42 -7.35 0.73 -9.46
CA LEU A 42 -7.67 -0.43 -8.63
C LEU A 42 -9.13 -0.36 -8.15
N GLN A 43 -9.87 -1.44 -8.34
CA GLN A 43 -11.27 -1.51 -7.92
C GLN A 43 -11.38 -1.46 -6.39
N PRO A 44 -12.37 -0.75 -5.83
CA PRO A 44 -12.57 -0.68 -4.38
C PRO A 44 -12.70 -2.06 -3.70
N LEU A 45 -13.33 -3.02 -4.37
CA LEU A 45 -13.46 -4.39 -3.87
C LEU A 45 -12.10 -5.07 -3.63
N HIS A 46 -11.09 -4.81 -4.48
CA HIS A 46 -9.75 -5.33 -4.28
C HIS A 46 -9.09 -4.71 -3.04
N VAL A 47 -9.29 -3.41 -2.82
CA VAL A 47 -8.79 -2.71 -1.63
C VAL A 47 -9.43 -3.27 -0.36
N LEU A 48 -10.74 -3.51 -0.37
CA LEU A 48 -11.46 -4.07 0.77
C LEU A 48 -10.98 -5.49 1.10
N ARG A 49 -10.76 -6.35 0.10
CA ARG A 49 -10.16 -7.68 0.30
C ARG A 49 -8.77 -7.60 0.93
N LEU A 50 -7.94 -6.65 0.51
CA LEU A 50 -6.64 -6.41 1.14
C LEU A 50 -6.78 -5.92 2.59
N SER A 51 -7.86 -5.21 2.92
CA SER A 51 -8.13 -4.78 4.30
C SER A 51 -8.55 -5.94 5.22
N GLU A 52 -9.23 -6.95 4.66
CA GLU A 52 -9.62 -8.19 5.34
C GLU A 52 -8.40 -9.08 5.61
N ALA A 53 -7.39 -9.05 4.74
CA ALA A 53 -6.12 -9.75 4.92
C ALA A 53 -5.29 -9.31 6.15
N PHE A 54 -5.67 -8.23 6.84
CA PHE A 54 -5.08 -7.87 8.15
C PHE A 54 -5.72 -8.63 9.32
N ILE A 55 -6.93 -9.17 9.12
CA ILE A 55 -7.72 -9.89 10.12
C ILE A 55 -7.53 -11.40 9.91
N ASP A 56 -7.74 -11.85 8.68
CA ASP A 56 -7.61 -13.25 8.30
C ASP A 56 -6.22 -13.51 7.70
N SER A 57 -5.63 -14.66 8.02
CA SER A 57 -4.33 -15.06 7.46
C SER A 57 -4.46 -15.18 5.95
N ALA A 58 -3.72 -14.35 5.21
CA ALA A 58 -3.71 -14.38 3.75
C ALA A 58 -2.37 -14.95 3.26
N GLU A 59 -2.40 -16.09 2.54
CA GLU A 59 -1.20 -16.64 1.89
C GLU A 59 -0.81 -15.83 0.65
N GLU A 60 -1.80 -15.20 0.00
CA GLU A 60 -1.64 -14.44 -1.22
C GLU A 60 -2.27 -13.04 -1.10
N LEU A 61 -1.59 -12.04 -1.65
CA LEU A 61 -2.05 -10.66 -1.76
C LEU A 61 -2.24 -10.33 -3.25
N LEU A 62 -3.46 -9.91 -3.60
CA LEU A 62 -3.84 -9.54 -4.97
C LEU A 62 -3.92 -8.02 -5.10
N ILE A 63 -3.07 -7.43 -5.93
CA ILE A 63 -3.07 -5.99 -6.22
C ILE A 63 -3.30 -5.81 -7.72
N GLY A 64 -4.57 -5.61 -8.09
CA GLY A 64 -4.98 -5.66 -9.50
C GLY A 64 -4.78 -7.08 -10.04
N ASP A 65 -4.09 -7.20 -11.16
CA ASP A 65 -3.74 -8.50 -11.76
C ASP A 65 -2.41 -9.07 -11.23
N LYS A 66 -1.71 -8.33 -10.35
CA LYS A 66 -0.42 -8.74 -9.79
C LYS A 66 -0.63 -9.59 -8.53
N ARG A 67 0.04 -10.75 -8.49
CA ARG A 67 0.00 -11.74 -7.41
C ARG A 67 1.27 -11.68 -6.56
N PHE A 68 1.11 -11.61 -5.25
CA PHE A 68 2.21 -11.59 -4.29
C PHE A 68 1.99 -12.66 -3.23
N SER A 69 3.01 -13.43 -2.88
CA SER A 69 2.96 -14.27 -1.68
C SER A 69 3.14 -13.38 -0.45
N CYS A 70 2.28 -13.56 0.54
CA CYS A 70 2.42 -12.87 1.81
C CYS A 70 3.62 -13.43 2.56
N VAL A 71 4.61 -12.58 2.87
CA VAL A 71 5.83 -12.97 3.58
C VAL A 71 5.83 -12.49 5.02
N GLN A 72 5.02 -11.49 5.35
CA GLN A 72 4.85 -10.97 6.70
C GLN A 72 3.46 -10.37 6.85
N GLN A 73 2.78 -10.77 7.91
CA GLN A 73 1.46 -10.27 8.28
C GLN A 73 1.51 -9.83 9.74
N GLU A 74 1.32 -8.53 9.94
CA GLU A 74 1.17 -7.90 11.25
C GLU A 74 -0.17 -7.16 11.30
N ARG A 75 -0.54 -6.70 12.49
CA ARG A 75 -1.82 -5.99 12.74
C ARG A 75 -2.08 -4.85 11.76
N ASP A 76 -1.03 -4.09 11.42
CA ASP A 76 -1.13 -2.88 10.61
C ASP A 76 -0.24 -2.91 9.35
N VAL A 77 0.46 -4.02 9.09
CA VAL A 77 1.42 -4.14 7.98
C VAL A 77 1.29 -5.50 7.30
N LEU A 78 1.20 -5.50 5.97
CA LEU A 78 1.39 -6.69 5.13
C LEU A 78 2.56 -6.45 4.19
N LEU A 79 3.47 -7.42 4.10
CA LEU A 79 4.54 -7.45 3.11
C LEU A 79 4.32 -8.63 2.17
N GLY A 80 4.44 -8.38 0.87
CA GLY A 80 4.36 -9.43 -0.13
C GLY A 80 5.53 -9.42 -1.09
N LYS A 81 5.87 -10.60 -1.62
CA LYS A 81 6.85 -10.77 -2.71
C LYS A 81 6.14 -11.33 -3.94
N SER A 82 6.44 -10.78 -5.10
CA SER A 82 5.83 -11.19 -6.37
C SER A 82 6.12 -12.67 -6.62
N THR A 83 5.08 -13.43 -6.97
CA THR A 83 5.20 -14.86 -7.30
C THR A 83 5.64 -15.08 -8.76
N ASN A 84 5.34 -14.14 -9.65
CA ASN A 84 5.51 -14.28 -11.10
C ASN A 84 6.51 -13.27 -11.71
N GLY A 85 7.40 -12.68 -10.90
CA GLY A 85 8.35 -11.67 -11.40
C GLY A 85 9.16 -10.98 -10.31
N SER A 86 9.89 -9.93 -10.69
CA SER A 86 10.63 -9.07 -9.74
C SER A 86 9.72 -7.97 -9.20
N GLY A 87 9.46 -7.99 -7.89
CA GLY A 87 8.69 -6.94 -7.24
C GLY A 87 8.19 -7.37 -5.86
N SER A 88 8.05 -6.43 -4.96
CA SER A 88 7.48 -6.63 -3.64
C SER A 88 6.42 -5.56 -3.38
N CYS A 89 5.48 -5.87 -2.50
CA CYS A 89 4.49 -4.92 -2.05
C CYS A 89 4.61 -4.66 -0.55
N VAL A 90 4.30 -3.43 -0.17
CA VAL A 90 4.14 -3.00 1.21
C VAL A 90 2.76 -2.39 1.32
N ILE A 91 1.95 -2.95 2.21
CA ILE A 91 0.60 -2.48 2.50
C ILE A 91 0.54 -2.11 3.97
N CYS A 92 0.20 -0.86 4.27
CA CYS A 92 0.12 -0.37 5.65
C CYS A 92 -1.27 0.21 5.93
N LYS A 93 -1.82 -0.15 7.09
CA LYS A 93 -3.17 0.23 7.53
C LYS A 93 -3.13 1.40 8.49
N GLY A 94 -3.87 2.46 8.17
CA GLY A 94 -4.18 3.58 9.06
C GLY A 94 -5.46 3.36 9.85
N SER A 95 -5.98 4.40 10.48
CA SER A 95 -7.29 4.31 11.17
C SER A 95 -8.48 4.41 10.22
N LYS A 96 -8.33 5.14 9.11
CA LYS A 96 -9.33 5.41 8.08
C LYS A 96 -8.78 5.24 6.66
N LEU A 97 -7.48 4.98 6.51
CA LEU A 97 -6.85 4.78 5.22
C LEU A 97 -6.08 3.46 5.11
N LEU A 98 -5.79 3.10 3.86
CA LEU A 98 -4.87 2.02 3.48
C LEU A 98 -3.86 2.60 2.48
N ILE A 99 -2.57 2.38 2.72
CA ILE A 99 -1.52 2.69 1.73
C ILE A 99 -1.06 1.39 1.10
N ILE A 100 -1.15 1.31 -0.22
CA ILE A 100 -0.63 0.21 -1.03
C ILE A 100 0.57 0.74 -1.81
N SER A 101 1.69 0.03 -1.79
CA SER A 101 2.88 0.42 -2.54
C SER A 101 3.61 -0.77 -3.13
N LEU A 102 4.23 -0.56 -4.28
CA LEU A 102 5.03 -1.56 -5.00
C LEU A 102 6.46 -1.06 -5.14
N CYS A 103 7.40 -1.97 -4.94
CA CYS A 103 8.84 -1.71 -4.98
C CYS A 103 9.58 -2.91 -5.57
N ASP A 104 10.88 -2.76 -5.77
CA ASP A 104 11.74 -3.91 -6.09
C ASP A 104 12.06 -4.72 -4.83
N ASN A 105 12.32 -6.02 -4.99
CA ASN A 105 12.63 -6.93 -3.88
C ASN A 105 13.79 -6.44 -3.01
N ALA A 106 14.80 -5.82 -3.63
CA ALA A 106 15.97 -5.27 -2.92
C ALA A 106 15.61 -4.09 -2.01
N GLN A 107 14.52 -3.38 -2.29
CA GLN A 107 14.11 -2.17 -1.58
C GLN A 107 13.04 -2.42 -0.53
N LEU A 108 12.58 -3.66 -0.33
CA LEU A 108 11.46 -3.98 0.57
C LEU A 108 11.64 -3.41 1.99
N GLY A 109 12.85 -3.51 2.57
CA GLY A 109 13.12 -2.95 3.90
C GLY A 109 13.03 -1.42 3.96
N ASN A 110 13.58 -0.74 2.95
CA ASN A 110 13.55 0.73 2.86
C ASN A 110 12.11 1.23 2.58
N ALA A 111 11.41 0.55 1.68
CA ALA A 111 10.00 0.79 1.36
C ALA A 111 9.12 0.64 2.59
N TYR A 112 9.29 -0.45 3.35
CA TYR A 112 8.56 -0.70 4.60
C TYR A 112 8.73 0.44 5.60
N SER A 113 9.96 0.84 5.88
CA SER A 113 10.25 1.92 6.82
C SER A 113 9.62 3.25 6.40
N LEU A 114 9.71 3.58 5.10
CA LEU A 114 9.17 4.81 4.53
C LEU A 114 7.63 4.87 4.63
N VAL A 115 6.95 3.81 4.18
CA VAL A 115 5.49 3.73 4.15
C VAL A 115 4.93 3.71 5.57
N SER A 116 5.55 2.94 6.47
CA SER A 116 5.14 2.87 7.89
C SER A 116 5.27 4.23 8.58
N ARG A 117 6.32 5.00 8.27
CA ARG A 117 6.49 6.36 8.80
C ARG A 117 5.39 7.29 8.33
N LEU A 118 5.03 7.23 7.05
CA LEU A 118 3.93 8.04 6.51
C LEU A 118 2.58 7.65 7.13
N VAL A 119 2.28 6.36 7.24
CA VAL A 119 1.04 5.89 7.87
C VAL A 119 0.95 6.33 9.32
N ARG A 120 2.04 6.21 10.09
CA ARG A 120 2.06 6.67 11.49
C ARG A 120 1.76 8.18 11.58
N TYR A 121 2.41 8.98 10.74
CA TYR A 121 2.16 10.43 10.68
C TYR A 121 0.71 10.78 10.34
N LEU A 122 0.10 10.07 9.39
CA LEU A 122 -1.30 10.28 9.02
C LEU A 122 -2.26 9.81 10.12
N ARG A 123 -1.92 8.71 10.80
CA ARG A 123 -2.66 8.19 11.96
C ARG A 123 -2.70 9.16 13.13
N ASP A 124 -1.57 9.79 13.43
CA ASP A 124 -1.47 10.82 14.47
C ASP A 124 -2.34 12.06 14.14
N ARG A 125 -2.71 12.24 12.87
CA ARG A 125 -3.64 13.28 12.39
C ARG A 125 -5.09 12.81 12.27
N GLY A 126 -5.39 11.58 12.69
CA GLY A 126 -6.75 11.01 12.72
C GLY A 126 -7.18 10.30 11.43
N TYR A 127 -6.22 9.85 10.61
CA TYR A 127 -6.43 9.12 9.36
C TYR A 127 -5.94 7.66 9.38
#